data_AF-A0A7Z8JZ80-F1
#
_entry.id   AF-A0A7Z8JZ80-F1
#
_cell.length_a   1.000
_cell.length_b   1.000
_cell.length_c   1.000
_cell.angle_alpha   90.00
_cell.angle_beta   90.00
_cell.angle_gamma   90.00
#
_symmetry.space_group_name_H-M   'P 1'
#
loop_
_entity.id
_entity.type
_entity.pdbx_description
1 polymer ?
#
loop_
_entity_poly.entity_id
_entity_poly.type
_entity_poly.pdbx_seq_one_letter_code
_entity_poly.pdbx_strand_id
1 'polypeptide(L)'
;MATFSAVTRAHILQAIAEHDSRGAEAFLGVYGFPAGGGFFLHEDRSYPATAILGVAHRFATGRLAGADEFHGGEDAALALLARRGFDVPQAAAAAHAAAPAR
;
A
#
# COMPACT_ATOMS: atom_id res chain seq x y z
N MET A 1 -10.43 15.17 -3.47
CA MET A 1 -9.40 14.95 -4.51
C MET A 1 -8.04 14.90 -3.84
N ALA A 2 -7.53 13.70 -3.56
CA ALA A 2 -6.17 13.52 -3.05
C ALA A 2 -5.29 13.01 -4.20
N THR A 3 -4.34 13.83 -4.66
CA THR A 3 -3.34 13.42 -5.64
C THR A 3 -2.23 12.67 -4.92
N PHE A 4 -2.36 11.34 -4.87
CA PHE A 4 -1.34 10.45 -4.28
C PHE A 4 -0.04 10.37 -5.11
N SER A 5 0.05 11.12 -6.23
CA SER A 5 1.28 11.29 -7.01
C SER A 5 2.46 11.81 -6.19
N ALA A 6 2.21 12.54 -5.09
CA ALA A 6 3.23 13.02 -4.16
C ALA A 6 3.82 11.90 -3.27
N VAL A 7 3.16 10.74 -3.20
CA VAL A 7 3.69 9.58 -2.46
C VAL A 7 4.86 8.99 -3.24
N THR A 8 6.03 9.03 -2.62
CA THR A 8 7.28 8.48 -3.15
C THR A 8 7.60 7.16 -2.45
N ARG A 9 8.52 6.39 -3.03
CA ARG A 9 9.02 5.14 -2.42
C ARG A 9 9.56 5.36 -1.00
N ALA A 10 10.19 6.51 -0.73
CA ALA A 10 10.72 6.84 0.59
C ALA A 10 9.60 6.95 1.64
N HIS A 11 8.48 7.58 1.31
CA HIS A 11 7.33 7.69 2.23
C HIS A 11 6.70 6.31 2.51
N ILE A 12 6.66 5.43 1.50
CA ILE A 12 6.18 4.05 1.66
C ILE A 12 7.10 3.26 2.60
N LEU A 13 8.42 3.36 2.42
CA LEU A 13 9.39 2.72 3.32
C LEU A 13 9.27 3.23 4.76
N GLN A 14 9.06 4.55 4.95
CA GLN A 14 8.83 5.09 6.29
C GLN A 14 7.54 4.56 6.92
N ALA A 15 6.47 4.43 6.15
CA ALA A 15 5.22 3.83 6.62
C ALA A 15 5.40 2.34 6.99
N ILE A 16 6.19 1.59 6.23
CA ILE A 16 6.54 0.19 6.54
C ILE A 16 7.35 0.11 7.84
N ALA A 17 8.36 0.98 8.01
CA ALA A 17 9.15 1.03 9.23
C ALA A 17 8.31 1.41 10.46
N GLU A 18 7.34 2.33 10.30
CA GLU A 18 6.40 2.66 11.38
C GLU A 18 5.47 1.49 11.71
N HIS A 19 4.98 0.79 10.68
CA HIS A 19 4.17 -0.42 10.85
C HIS A 19 4.95 -1.53 11.57
N ASP A 20 6.22 -1.75 11.22
CA ASP A 20 7.08 -2.73 11.90
C ASP A 20 7.37 -2.33 13.35
N SER A 21 7.65 -1.04 13.59
CA SER A 21 7.93 -0.51 14.93
C SER A 21 6.71 -0.52 15.86
N ARG A 22 5.50 -0.27 15.35
CA ARG A 22 4.27 -0.24 16.16
C ARG A 22 3.57 -1.60 16.24
N GLY A 23 3.74 -2.43 15.23
CA GLY A 23 3.01 -3.68 15.03
C GLY A 23 1.69 -3.48 14.26
N ALA A 24 1.27 -4.53 13.55
CA ALA A 24 0.11 -4.51 12.66
C ALA A 24 -1.20 -4.11 13.35
N GLU A 25 -1.48 -4.64 14.54
CA GLU A 25 -2.72 -4.35 15.26
C GLU A 25 -2.81 -2.90 15.73
N ALA A 26 -1.72 -2.35 16.27
CA ALA A 26 -1.67 -0.96 16.69
C ALA A 26 -1.77 -0.01 15.48
N PHE A 27 -1.12 -0.37 14.37
CA PHE A 27 -1.19 0.42 13.14
C PHE A 27 -2.61 0.46 12.57
N LEU A 28 -3.26 -0.69 12.43
CA LEU A 28 -4.63 -0.79 11.94
C LEU A 28 -5.60 -0.06 12.87
N GLY A 29 -5.44 -0.19 14.19
CA GLY A 29 -6.29 0.47 15.19
C GLY A 29 -6.12 1.99 15.24
N VAL A 30 -4.88 2.48 15.14
CA VAL A 30 -4.59 3.93 15.16
C VAL A 30 -5.15 4.62 13.91
N TYR A 31 -5.07 3.96 12.77
CA TYR A 31 -5.45 4.54 11.50
C TYR A 31 -6.86 4.13 11.04
N GLY A 32 -7.51 3.21 11.74
CA GLY A 32 -8.88 2.75 11.45
C GLY A 32 -9.00 1.98 10.13
N PHE A 33 -7.90 1.41 9.63
CA PHE A 33 -7.94 0.64 8.39
C PHE A 33 -8.50 -0.76 8.65
N PRO A 34 -9.39 -1.27 7.77
CA PRO A 34 -9.84 -2.65 7.87
C PRO A 34 -8.66 -3.60 7.59
N ALA A 35 -8.58 -4.70 8.32
CA ALA A 35 -7.60 -5.75 8.08
C ALA A 35 -7.84 -6.53 6.77
N GLY A 36 -8.96 -6.28 6.09
CA GLY A 36 -9.32 -6.87 4.81
C GLY A 36 -9.04 -5.92 3.66
N GLY A 37 -8.27 -6.38 2.67
CA GLY A 37 -7.96 -5.61 1.47
C GLY A 37 -6.77 -6.17 0.70
N GLY A 38 -6.21 -5.34 -0.16
CA GLY A 38 -5.11 -5.64 -1.06
C GLY A 38 -3.79 -5.55 -0.31
N PHE A 39 -2.92 -6.52 -0.54
CA PHE A 39 -1.60 -6.57 0.07
C PHE A 39 -0.53 -6.43 -1.00
N PHE A 40 0.64 -5.94 -0.60
CA PHE A 40 1.85 -5.93 -1.42
C PHE A 40 2.99 -6.60 -0.66
N LEU A 41 3.87 -7.25 -1.39
CA LEU A 41 5.06 -7.89 -0.89
C LEU A 41 6.23 -6.90 -0.91
N HIS A 42 6.91 -6.83 0.23
CA HIS A 42 8.13 -6.08 0.39
C HIS A 42 9.07 -6.85 1.31
N GLU A 43 10.29 -7.15 0.86
CA GLU A 43 11.29 -7.89 1.65
C GLU A 43 10.73 -9.19 2.25
N ASP A 44 10.05 -10.00 1.42
CA ASP A 44 9.40 -11.27 1.80
C ASP A 44 8.28 -11.15 2.85
N ARG A 45 7.77 -9.94 3.07
CA ARG A 45 6.66 -9.66 3.99
C ARG A 45 5.48 -9.04 3.28
N SER A 46 4.28 -9.47 3.64
CA SER A 46 3.03 -8.91 3.13
C SER A 46 2.59 -7.73 3.98
N TYR A 47 2.34 -6.60 3.32
CA TYR A 47 1.85 -5.39 3.97
C TYR A 47 0.53 -4.92 3.35
N PRO A 48 -0.41 -4.39 4.16
CA PRO A 48 -1.67 -3.85 3.66
C PRO A 48 -1.43 -2.60 2.81
N ALA A 49 -1.77 -2.66 1.53
CA ALA A 49 -1.52 -1.60 0.56
C ALA A 49 -2.17 -0.28 0.96
N THR A 50 -3.44 -0.33 1.32
CA THR A 50 -4.26 0.82 1.71
C THR A 50 -3.73 1.50 2.96
N ALA A 51 -3.39 0.71 3.98
CA ALA A 51 -2.94 1.22 5.26
C ALA A 51 -1.54 1.88 5.14
N ILE A 52 -0.61 1.22 4.43
CA ILE A 52 0.71 1.79 4.16
C ILE A 52 0.60 3.04 3.29
N LEU A 53 -0.23 3.03 2.24
CA LEU A 53 -0.43 4.20 1.38
C LEU A 53 -1.03 5.39 2.10
N GLY A 54 -2.00 5.17 2.99
CA GLY A 54 -2.61 6.25 3.76
C GLY A 54 -1.62 6.95 4.69
N VAL A 55 -0.73 6.17 5.32
CA VAL A 55 0.34 6.71 6.17
C VAL A 55 1.46 7.33 5.33
N ALA A 56 1.83 6.73 4.21
CA ALA A 56 2.78 7.32 3.27
C ALA A 56 2.24 8.64 2.70
N HIS A 57 0.93 8.75 2.49
CA HIS A 57 0.29 10.01 2.12
C HIS A 57 0.37 11.04 3.23
N ARG A 58 0.14 10.64 4.49
CA ARG A 58 0.36 11.51 5.65
C ARG A 58 1.79 12.05 5.71
N PHE A 59 2.80 11.23 5.38
CA PHE A 59 4.18 11.72 5.31
C PHE A 59 4.40 12.68 4.12
N ALA A 60 3.73 12.45 2.99
CA ALA A 60 3.88 13.29 1.79
C ALA A 60 3.13 14.64 1.86
N THR A 61 1.91 14.64 2.39
CA THR A 61 1.00 15.80 2.37
C THR A 61 0.67 16.34 3.76
N GLY A 62 1.09 15.65 4.82
CA GLY A 62 0.73 15.96 6.20
C GLY A 62 -0.69 15.50 6.58
N ARG A 63 -1.47 14.95 5.64
CA ARG A 63 -2.85 14.53 5.87
C ARG A 63 -3.00 13.03 5.70
N LEU A 64 -3.62 12.38 6.68
CA LEU A 64 -4.01 10.98 6.53
C LEU A 64 -5.10 10.91 5.46
N ALA A 65 -4.88 10.11 4.43
CA ALA A 65 -5.93 9.82 3.47
C ALA A 65 -6.25 8.34 3.49
N GLY A 66 -7.53 8.03 3.70
CA GLY A 66 -8.03 6.67 3.75
C GLY A 66 -8.14 6.03 2.37
N ALA A 67 -8.36 4.71 2.33
CA ALA A 67 -8.65 3.98 1.09
C ALA A 67 -9.89 4.53 0.36
N ASP A 68 -10.83 5.08 1.12
CA ASP A 68 -12.04 5.72 0.61
C ASP A 68 -11.77 7.03 -0.15
N GLU A 69 -10.66 7.71 0.17
CA GLU A 69 -10.23 8.91 -0.56
C GLU A 69 -9.52 8.58 -1.88
N PHE A 70 -9.17 7.31 -2.13
CA PHE A 70 -8.68 6.88 -3.43
C PHE A 70 -9.83 6.81 -4.43
N HIS A 71 -9.81 7.68 -5.43
CA HIS A 71 -10.63 7.50 -6.62
C HIS A 71 -10.18 6.22 -7.33
N GLY A 72 -11.03 5.18 -7.31
CA GLY A 72 -10.70 3.83 -7.76
C GLY A 72 -10.41 2.83 -6.63
N GLY A 73 -10.58 3.25 -5.37
CA GLY A 73 -10.48 2.39 -4.20
C GLY A 73 -9.13 1.67 -4.10
N GLU A 74 -9.18 0.44 -3.65
CA GLU A 74 -8.02 -0.41 -3.44
C GLU A 74 -7.24 -0.72 -4.73
N ASP A 75 -7.91 -0.87 -5.86
CA ASP A 75 -7.27 -1.20 -7.13
C ASP A 75 -6.32 -0.07 -7.60
N ALA A 76 -6.74 1.19 -7.42
CA ALA A 76 -5.90 2.36 -7.70
C ALA A 76 -4.66 2.42 -6.80
N ALA A 77 -4.79 2.01 -5.53
CA ALA A 77 -3.69 1.90 -4.59
C ALA A 77 -2.67 0.83 -5.02
N LEU A 78 -3.15 -0.36 -5.39
CA LEU A 78 -2.34 -1.46 -5.91
C LEU A 78 -1.64 -1.08 -7.21
N ALA A 79 -2.34 -0.45 -8.15
CA ALA A 79 -1.77 0.03 -9.40
C ALA A 79 -0.67 1.09 -9.17
N LEU A 80 -0.82 1.95 -8.17
CA LEU A 80 0.21 2.92 -7.81
C LEU A 80 1.46 2.22 -7.24
N LEU A 81 1.29 1.25 -6.34
CA LEU A 81 2.40 0.45 -5.80
C LEU A 81 3.16 -0.31 -6.88
N ALA A 82 2.42 -0.97 -7.79
CA ALA A 82 3.01 -1.66 -8.94
C ALA A 82 3.83 -0.69 -9.81
N ARG A 83 3.30 0.51 -10.10
CA ARG A 83 4.03 1.55 -10.85
C ARG A 83 5.26 2.10 -10.11
N ARG A 84 5.33 1.94 -8.79
CA ARG A 84 6.50 2.30 -7.97
C ARG A 84 7.51 1.15 -7.80
N GLY A 85 7.24 -0.01 -8.40
CA GLY A 85 8.13 -1.17 -8.37
C GLY A 85 7.99 -2.03 -7.11
N PHE A 86 6.83 -1.99 -6.44
CA PHE A 86 6.49 -2.95 -5.40
C PHE A 86 5.80 -4.16 -6.00
N ASP A 87 6.05 -5.33 -5.41
CA ASP A 87 5.42 -6.56 -5.83
C ASP A 87 4.03 -6.63 -5.21
N VAL A 88 3.00 -6.72 -6.05
CA VAL A 88 1.62 -6.75 -5.59
C VAL A 88 1.04 -8.11 -5.97
N PRO A 89 0.86 -9.04 -5.02
CA PRO A 89 0.23 -10.32 -5.27
C PRO A 89 -1.24 -10.09 -5.63
N GLN A 90 -1.47 -9.87 -6.92
CA GLN A 90 -2.78 -9.69 -7.51
C GLN A 90 -3.47 -11.05 -7.61
N ALA A 91 -4.04 -11.53 -6.51
CA ALA A 91 -5.01 -12.61 -6.58
C ALA A 91 -6.37 -12.08 -7.13
N ALA A 92 -6.36 -11.54 -8.36
CA ALA A 92 -7.46 -11.52 -9.34
C ALA A 92 -7.28 -10.44 -10.44
N ALA A 93 -6.24 -10.55 -11.27
CA ALA A 93 -6.45 -10.36 -12.71
C ALA A 93 -5.42 -11.17 -13.52
N ALA A 94 -5.34 -12.48 -13.23
CA ALA A 94 -4.97 -13.52 -14.20
C ALA A 94 -3.82 -13.18 -15.17
N ALA A 95 -2.63 -12.78 -14.70
CA ALA A 95 -1.52 -12.50 -15.63
C ALA A 95 -0.09 -12.64 -15.07
N HIS A 96 0.14 -13.39 -13.99
CA HIS A 96 1.50 -13.87 -13.68
C HIS A 96 1.71 -15.37 -13.94
N ALA A 97 0.70 -16.06 -14.49
CA ALA A 97 0.90 -17.36 -15.13
C ALA A 97 1.34 -17.14 -16.59
N ALA A 98 2.61 -16.76 -16.77
CA ALA A 98 3.48 -17.10 -17.91
C ALA A 98 4.63 -16.08 -18.03
N ALA A 99 5.57 -16.13 -17.09
CA ALA A 99 6.96 -15.89 -17.47
C ALA A 99 7.51 -17.24 -17.99
N PRO A 100 7.88 -17.38 -19.28
CA PRO A 100 8.69 -18.51 -19.70
C PRO A 100 10.13 -18.23 -19.27
N ALA A 101 10.63 -19.03 -18.34
CA ALA A 101 12.05 -19.10 -18.03
C ALA A 101 12.46 -20.56 -17.83
N ARG A 102 12.57 -21.31 -18.94
CA ARG A 102 13.85 -21.79 -19.50
C ARG A 102 13.61 -22.85 -20.58
#